data_AF-A0A4S2ISE1-F1
#
_entry.id   AF-A0A4S2ISE1-F1
#
_cell.length_a   1.000
_cell.length_b   1.000
_cell.length_c   1.000
_cell.angle_alpha   90.00
_cell.angle_beta   90.00
_cell.angle_gamma   90.00
#
_symmetry.space_group_name_H-M   'P 1'
#
loop_
_entity.id
_entity.type
_entity.pdbx_description
1 polymer ?
#
loop_
_entity_poly.entity_id
_entity_poly.type
_entity_poly.pdbx_seq_one_letter_code
_entity_poly.pdbx_strand_id
1 'polypeptide(L)'
;MEIAGQRLPEGSWWDWEVTGWDAGALRLAADHDLTYHHALEVVFVAPALVSCPLAFQDPVFRAPTAGEAERLARSLGERPPVLVAFEADAGGSEPVSCLIAAERVEIRHGQVPRSTRPADPRTPGSGAPDTPGAPAGGPPRWPGVPLSTD
;
A
#
# COMPACT_ATOMS: atom_id res chain seq x y z
N MET A 1 -20.17 -0.03 4.92
CA MET A 1 -18.92 -0.34 5.63
C MET A 1 -18.35 0.97 6.19
N GLU A 2 -17.68 0.94 7.33
CA GLU A 2 -17.14 2.13 8.01
C GLU A 2 -15.74 1.83 8.54
N ILE A 3 -14.82 2.80 8.47
CA ILE A 3 -13.45 2.72 8.99
C ILE A 3 -13.22 3.91 9.92
N ALA A 4 -12.92 3.63 11.20
CA ALA A 4 -12.66 4.65 12.23
C ALA A 4 -13.69 5.80 12.27
N GLY A 5 -14.99 5.51 12.24
CA GLY A 5 -16.04 6.55 12.26
C GLY A 5 -16.38 7.12 10.88
N GLN A 6 -15.63 6.77 9.82
CA GLN A 6 -15.83 7.30 8.49
C GLN A 6 -16.49 6.27 7.57
N ARG A 7 -17.66 6.63 7.03
CA ARG A 7 -18.41 5.77 6.12
C ARG A 7 -17.68 5.64 4.78
N LEU A 8 -17.46 4.41 4.35
CA LEU A 8 -16.96 4.16 3.00
C LEU A 8 -18.05 4.49 1.96
N PRO A 9 -17.67 4.93 0.75
CA PRO A 9 -18.55 5.02 -0.39
C PRO A 9 -19.33 3.72 -0.62
N GLU A 10 -20.49 3.82 -1.26
CA GLU A 10 -21.21 2.62 -1.69
C GLU A 10 -20.44 1.89 -2.79
N GLY A 11 -20.29 0.57 -2.65
CA GLY A 11 -19.58 -0.27 -3.60
C GLY A 11 -19.26 -1.65 -3.01
N SER A 12 -18.73 -2.53 -3.84
CA SER A 12 -18.39 -3.90 -3.48
C SER A 12 -16.91 -3.98 -3.12
N TRP A 13 -16.58 -3.61 -1.88
CA TRP A 13 -15.21 -3.52 -1.37
C TRP A 13 -14.83 -4.82 -0.66
N TRP A 14 -14.69 -5.91 -1.40
CA TRP A 14 -14.38 -7.21 -0.80
C TRP A 14 -12.96 -7.69 -1.08
N ASP A 15 -12.29 -7.21 -2.13
CA ASP A 15 -10.89 -7.53 -2.42
C ASP A 15 -9.99 -6.33 -2.07
N TRP A 16 -8.94 -6.56 -1.27
CA TRP A 16 -8.09 -5.50 -0.71
C TRP A 16 -6.60 -5.82 -0.85
N GLU A 17 -5.79 -4.80 -1.13
CA GLU A 17 -4.33 -4.93 -1.23
C GLU A 17 -3.60 -3.68 -0.72
N VAL A 18 -2.44 -3.87 -0.10
CA VAL A 18 -1.47 -2.83 0.20
C VAL A 18 -0.77 -2.42 -1.11
N THR A 19 -1.09 -1.24 -1.63
CA THR A 19 -0.48 -0.71 -2.87
C THR A 19 0.78 0.11 -2.63
N GLY A 20 1.03 0.52 -1.39
CA GLY A 20 2.24 1.24 -1.00
C GLY A 20 2.32 1.46 0.50
N TRP A 21 3.55 1.40 1.03
CA TRP A 21 3.82 1.65 2.44
C TRP A 21 5.19 2.28 2.63
N ASP A 22 5.21 3.45 3.26
CA ASP A 22 6.40 4.12 3.76
C ASP A 22 6.14 4.76 5.13
N ALA A 23 7.11 5.50 5.67
CA ALA A 23 6.98 6.17 6.97
C ALA A 23 5.89 7.25 7.00
N GLY A 24 5.55 7.82 5.85
CA GLY A 24 4.54 8.87 5.71
C GLY A 24 3.14 8.32 5.46
N ALA A 25 2.98 7.17 4.82
CA ALA A 25 1.67 6.61 4.56
C ALA A 25 1.63 5.09 4.29
N LEU A 26 0.51 4.48 4.66
CA LEU A 26 0.04 3.19 4.17
C LEU A 26 -1.15 3.40 3.24
N ARG A 27 -1.14 2.75 2.07
CA ARG A 27 -2.22 2.80 1.07
C ARG A 27 -2.83 1.42 0.90
N LEU A 28 -4.14 1.35 1.06
CA LEU A 28 -4.94 0.19 0.74
C LEU A 28 -5.82 0.51 -0.46
N ALA A 29 -5.80 -0.35 -1.47
CA ALA A 29 -6.78 -0.35 -2.55
C ALA A 29 -7.88 -1.35 -2.23
N ALA A 30 -9.11 -1.04 -2.63
CA ALA A 30 -10.21 -1.99 -2.61
C ALA A 30 -11.07 -1.91 -3.88
N ASP A 31 -11.54 -3.07 -4.30
CA ASP A 31 -12.56 -3.23 -5.33
C ASP A 31 -13.26 -4.58 -5.17
N HIS A 32 -14.10 -4.92 -6.13
CA HIS A 32 -14.67 -6.25 -6.27
C HIS A 32 -13.74 -7.23 -7.00
N ASP A 33 -12.74 -6.69 -7.72
CA ASP A 33 -11.66 -7.43 -8.36
C ASP A 33 -10.51 -6.46 -8.62
N LEU A 34 -9.35 -6.71 -8.02
CA LEU A 34 -8.16 -5.86 -8.15
C LEU A 34 -7.32 -6.12 -9.41
N THR A 35 -7.80 -6.98 -10.33
CA THR A 35 -7.04 -7.38 -11.53
C THR A 35 -6.67 -6.21 -12.44
N TYR A 36 -7.56 -5.24 -12.63
CA TYR A 36 -7.37 -4.16 -13.62
C TYR A 36 -7.36 -2.75 -13.02
N HIS A 37 -8.23 -2.48 -12.06
CA HIS A 37 -8.36 -1.19 -11.40
C HIS A 37 -8.82 -1.41 -9.96
N HIS A 38 -8.73 -0.34 -9.18
CA HIS A 38 -9.49 -0.22 -7.94
C HIS A 38 -10.27 1.08 -7.94
N ALA A 39 -11.45 1.06 -7.32
CA ALA A 39 -12.34 2.20 -7.21
C ALA A 39 -12.34 2.83 -5.80
N LEU A 40 -11.70 2.21 -4.83
CA LEU A 40 -11.52 2.74 -3.47
C LEU A 40 -10.04 2.74 -3.06
N GLU A 41 -9.55 3.86 -2.56
CA GLU A 41 -8.25 3.95 -1.88
C GLU A 41 -8.46 4.47 -0.44
N VAL A 42 -7.90 3.75 0.53
CA VAL A 42 -7.85 4.15 1.94
C VAL A 42 -6.41 4.44 2.31
N VAL A 43 -6.15 5.67 2.76
CA VAL A 43 -4.81 6.12 3.10
C VAL A 43 -4.72 6.39 4.59
N PHE A 44 -3.86 5.65 5.28
CA PHE A 44 -3.47 5.91 6.65
C PHE A 44 -2.20 6.76 6.65
N VAL A 45 -2.25 7.94 7.25
CA VAL A 45 -1.10 8.88 7.23
C VAL A 45 -0.34 8.81 8.54
N ALA A 46 0.99 8.82 8.41
CA ALA A 46 1.94 8.55 9.47
C ALA A 46 1.55 7.28 10.27
N PRO A 47 1.55 6.09 9.62
CA PRO A 47 1.17 4.86 10.31
C PRO A 47 2.20 4.54 11.39
N ALA A 48 1.73 4.43 12.64
CA ALA A 48 2.54 4.05 13.80
C ALA A 48 2.58 2.52 14.01
N LEU A 49 1.57 1.81 13.53
CA LEU A 49 1.50 0.35 13.52
C LEU A 49 0.73 -0.12 12.29
N VAL A 50 1.26 -1.14 11.62
CA VAL A 50 0.55 -1.88 10.56
C VAL A 50 0.67 -3.36 10.86
N SER A 51 -0.46 -3.99 11.19
CA SER A 51 -0.60 -5.42 11.36
C SER A 51 -1.74 -5.90 10.47
N CYS A 52 -1.47 -6.11 9.19
CA CYS A 52 -2.38 -6.71 8.22
C CYS A 52 -1.60 -7.45 7.13
N PRO A 53 -2.22 -8.41 6.43
CA PRO A 53 -1.65 -9.00 5.23
C PRO A 53 -1.41 -7.96 4.13
N LEU A 54 -0.55 -8.29 3.17
CA LEU A 54 -0.38 -7.46 1.96
C LEU A 54 -1.59 -7.53 1.04
N ALA A 55 -2.35 -8.62 1.05
CA ALA A 55 -3.61 -8.78 0.33
C ALA A 55 -4.58 -9.61 1.18
N PHE A 56 -5.86 -9.23 1.18
CA PHE A 56 -6.90 -9.86 2.00
C PHE A 56 -8.29 -9.61 1.42
N GLN A 57 -9.27 -10.39 1.87
CA GLN A 57 -10.64 -10.34 1.39
C GLN A 57 -11.65 -10.20 2.53
N ASP A 58 -12.84 -9.70 2.20
CA ASP A 58 -14.00 -9.58 3.07
C ASP A 58 -13.71 -8.96 4.46
N PRO A 59 -13.11 -7.75 4.54
CA PRO A 59 -12.79 -7.17 5.84
C PRO A 59 -14.04 -6.81 6.63
N VAL A 60 -14.10 -7.31 7.86
CA VAL A 60 -15.13 -6.99 8.85
C VAL A 60 -14.53 -6.03 9.87
N PHE A 61 -14.75 -4.73 9.62
CA PHE A 61 -14.33 -3.67 10.54
C PHE A 61 -15.12 -3.70 11.84
N ARG A 62 -14.41 -3.56 12.96
CA ARG A 62 -14.99 -3.51 14.31
C ARG A 62 -14.35 -2.40 15.14
N ALA A 63 -15.00 -2.05 16.24
CA ALA A 63 -14.35 -1.24 17.26
C ALA A 63 -13.14 -1.99 17.85
N PRO A 64 -11.97 -1.34 18.02
CA PRO A 64 -10.85 -1.93 18.75
C PRO A 64 -11.26 -2.28 20.18
N THR A 65 -10.81 -3.43 20.67
CA THR A 65 -11.01 -3.80 22.07
C THR A 65 -10.21 -2.88 22.99
N ALA A 66 -10.65 -2.75 24.26
CA ALA A 66 -9.91 -1.98 25.26
C ALA A 66 -8.46 -2.49 25.43
N GLY A 67 -8.27 -3.81 25.43
CA GLY A 67 -6.95 -4.43 25.59
C GLY A 67 -6.00 -4.18 24.41
N GLU A 68 -6.51 -4.18 23.18
CA GLU A 68 -5.72 -3.79 21.99
C GLU A 68 -5.29 -2.32 22.08
N ALA A 69 -6.23 -1.43 22.41
CA ALA A 69 -5.96 0.00 22.51
C ALA A 69 -4.98 0.34 23.65
N GLU A 70 -5.12 -0.28 24.82
CA GLU A 70 -4.24 -0.07 25.97
C GLU A 70 -2.83 -0.63 25.73
N ARG A 71 -2.73 -1.82 25.10
CA ARG A 71 -1.44 -2.39 24.73
C ARG A 71 -0.71 -1.46 23.76
N LEU A 72 -1.41 -0.97 22.76
CA LEU A 72 -0.84 -0.07 21.78
C LEU A 72 -0.42 1.27 22.41
N ALA A 73 -1.28 1.87 23.24
CA ALA A 73 -0.97 3.12 23.91
C ALA A 73 0.27 3.00 24.81
N ARG A 74 0.45 1.86 25.48
CA ARG A 74 1.69 1.60 26.25
C ARG A 74 2.92 1.46 25.36
N SER A 75 2.80 0.83 24.20
CA SER A 75 3.92 0.67 23.26
C SER A 75 4.32 1.98 22.57
N LEU A 76 3.35 2.84 22.25
CA LEU A 76 3.57 4.12 21.59
C LEU A 76 3.83 5.28 22.57
N GLY A 77 3.52 5.09 23.86
CA GLY A 77 3.59 6.15 24.88
C GLY A 77 2.35 7.06 24.92
N GLU A 78 1.50 6.99 23.90
CA GLU A 78 0.25 7.74 23.81
C GLU A 78 -0.81 6.98 23.00
N ARG A 79 -2.07 7.42 23.10
CA ARG A 79 -3.17 6.82 22.32
C ARG A 79 -3.17 7.42 20.91
N PRO A 80 -3.08 6.60 19.85
CA PRO A 80 -3.10 7.12 18.48
C PRO A 80 -4.48 7.73 18.17
N PRO A 81 -4.54 8.80 17.36
CA PRO A 81 -5.81 9.42 16.98
C PRO A 81 -6.72 8.48 16.16
N VAL A 82 -6.13 7.64 15.31
CA VAL A 82 -6.83 6.62 14.53
C VAL A 82 -6.34 5.24 14.92
N LEU A 83 -7.28 4.36 15.28
CA LEU A 83 -7.05 2.94 15.52
C LEU A 83 -8.16 2.14 14.82
N VAL A 84 -7.76 1.31 13.87
CA VAL A 84 -8.67 0.48 13.07
C VAL A 84 -8.38 -0.98 13.35
N ALA A 85 -9.42 -1.72 13.75
CA ALA A 85 -9.38 -3.15 13.95
C ALA A 85 -10.36 -3.82 12.98
N PHE A 86 -9.93 -4.92 12.35
CA PHE A 86 -10.78 -5.67 11.45
C PHE A 86 -10.35 -7.13 11.39
N GLU A 87 -11.29 -8.01 11.04
CA GLU A 87 -11.00 -9.39 10.65
C GLU A 87 -11.02 -9.47 9.13
N ALA A 88 -10.15 -10.25 8.51
CA ALA A 88 -10.16 -10.45 7.06
C ALA A 88 -9.74 -11.88 6.69
N ASP A 89 -10.22 -12.35 5.54
CA ASP A 89 -9.69 -13.57 4.94
C ASP A 89 -8.33 -13.27 4.29
N ALA A 90 -7.31 -14.05 4.63
CA ALA A 90 -5.96 -13.95 4.07
C ALA A 90 -5.55 -15.21 3.28
N GLY A 91 -6.52 -16.01 2.84
CA GLY A 91 -6.32 -17.29 2.16
C GLY A 91 -5.99 -18.46 3.10
N GLY A 92 -6.23 -18.27 4.41
CA GLY A 92 -6.02 -19.28 5.45
C GLY A 92 -7.30 -20.03 5.83
N SER A 93 -7.21 -20.95 6.80
CA SER A 93 -8.38 -21.67 7.32
C SER A 93 -9.24 -20.82 8.27
N GLU A 94 -8.68 -19.76 8.84
CA GLU A 94 -9.35 -18.85 9.77
C GLU A 94 -9.07 -17.39 9.36
N PRO A 95 -10.03 -16.47 9.57
CA PRO A 95 -9.79 -15.04 9.40
C PRO A 95 -8.63 -14.55 10.28
N VAL A 96 -7.90 -13.56 9.78
CA VAL A 96 -6.82 -12.93 10.52
C VAL A 96 -7.28 -11.62 11.18
N SER A 97 -6.93 -11.46 12.44
CA SER A 97 -7.16 -10.21 13.17
C SER A 97 -6.10 -9.18 12.82
N CYS A 98 -6.56 -8.05 12.29
CA CYS A 98 -5.72 -6.96 11.82
C CYS A 98 -5.88 -5.71 12.71
N LEU A 99 -4.79 -4.93 12.82
CA LEU A 99 -4.76 -3.69 13.58
C LEU A 99 -3.88 -2.65 12.87
N ILE A 100 -4.43 -1.47 12.60
CA ILE A 100 -3.72 -0.34 11.99
C ILE A 100 -3.88 0.89 12.87
N ALA A 101 -2.77 1.56 13.16
CA ALA A 101 -2.74 2.80 13.92
C ALA A 101 -2.06 3.91 13.13
N ALA A 102 -2.67 5.11 13.13
CA ALA A 102 -2.22 6.23 12.31
C ALA A 102 -2.66 7.57 12.93
N GLU A 103 -2.12 8.66 12.40
CA GLU A 103 -2.55 10.02 12.78
C GLU A 103 -3.90 10.39 12.15
N ARG A 104 -4.13 9.98 10.90
CA ARG A 104 -5.42 10.16 10.22
C ARG A 104 -5.68 9.05 9.22
N VAL A 105 -6.94 8.96 8.80
CA VAL A 105 -7.36 8.17 7.64
C VAL A 105 -8.04 9.08 6.62
N GLU A 106 -7.68 8.91 5.35
CA GLU A 106 -8.33 9.53 4.20
C GLU A 106 -8.97 8.44 3.35
N ILE A 107 -10.19 8.70 2.88
CA ILE A 107 -10.90 7.80 1.97
C ILE A 107 -11.08 8.51 0.64
N ARG A 108 -10.62 7.87 -0.44
CA ARG A 108 -10.68 8.38 -1.80
C ARG A 108 -11.47 7.41 -2.66
N HIS A 109 -12.41 7.94 -3.42
CA HIS A 109 -13.24 7.18 -4.35
C HIS A 109 -12.91 7.61 -5.78
N GLY A 110 -12.65 6.65 -6.66
CA GLY A 110 -12.31 6.90 -8.07
C GLY A 110 -11.40 5.81 -8.63
N GLN A 111 -11.42 5.65 -9.95
CA GLN A 111 -10.60 4.66 -10.63
C GLN A 111 -9.13 5.06 -10.63
N VAL A 112 -8.29 4.27 -9.98
CA VAL A 112 -6.83 4.38 -10.09
C VAL A 112 -6.33 3.17 -10.87
N PRO A 113 -5.66 3.37 -12.02
CA PRO A 113 -5.01 2.29 -12.74
C PRO A 113 -3.98 1.65 -11.81
N ARG A 114 -3.94 0.31 -11.76
CA ARG A 114 -2.90 -0.40 -11.03
C ARG A 114 -1.54 0.09 -11.53
N SER A 115 -0.70 0.63 -10.64
CA SER A 115 0.68 0.94 -11.00
C SER A 115 1.34 -0.39 -11.35
N THR A 116 1.63 -0.58 -12.64
CA THR A 116 2.49 -1.69 -13.06
C THR A 116 3.83 -1.44 -12.38
N ARG A 117 4.29 -2.43 -11.61
CA ARG A 117 5.65 -2.48 -11.11
C ARG A 117 6.58 -2.05 -12.26
N PRO A 118 7.46 -1.04 -12.11
CA PRO A 118 8.46 -0.80 -13.13
C PRO A 118 9.22 -2.11 -13.33
N ALA A 119 9.31 -2.56 -14.58
CA ALA A 119 9.95 -3.83 -14.92
C ALA A 119 11.28 -3.92 -14.17
N ASP A 120 11.50 -5.01 -13.43
CA ASP A 120 12.80 -5.25 -12.84
C ASP A 120 13.79 -5.39 -14.01
N PRO A 121 14.83 -4.53 -14.12
CA PRO A 121 15.81 -4.64 -15.19
C PRO A 121 16.57 -5.98 -15.19
N ARG A 122 16.33 -6.86 -14.20
CA ARG A 122 16.92 -8.20 -14.09
C ARG A 122 15.99 -9.35 -14.50
N THR A 123 14.83 -9.10 -15.08
CA THR A 123 14.01 -10.18 -15.67
C THR A 123 14.45 -10.44 -17.12
N PRO A 124 15.13 -11.56 -17.44
CA PRO A 124 15.47 -11.89 -18.82
C PRO A 124 14.20 -12.43 -19.50
N GLY A 125 13.66 -11.70 -20.48
CA GLY A 125 12.56 -12.21 -21.30
C GLY A 125 11.52 -11.19 -21.77
N SER A 126 11.51 -9.96 -21.24
CA SER A 126 10.65 -8.88 -21.75
C SER A 126 11.34 -8.13 -22.90
N GLY A 127 11.57 -8.83 -24.00
CA GLY A 127 11.91 -8.21 -25.28
C GLY A 127 10.67 -7.62 -25.92
N ALA A 128 10.59 -6.30 -25.99
CA ALA A 128 9.69 -5.58 -26.90
C ALA A 128 10.04 -5.93 -28.37
N PRO A 129 9.10 -5.81 -29.33
CA PRO A 129 9.32 -6.30 -30.69
C PRO A 129 10.38 -5.50 -31.43
N ASP A 130 11.16 -6.22 -32.24
CA ASP A 130 12.23 -5.72 -33.10
C ASP A 130 11.77 -4.51 -33.92
N THR A 131 12.39 -3.35 -33.66
CA THR A 131 12.39 -2.23 -34.60
C THR A 131 13.71 -2.27 -35.38
N PRO A 132 13.68 -2.30 -36.73
CA PRO A 132 14.90 -2.33 -37.51
C PRO A 132 15.61 -0.98 -37.42
N GLY A 133 16.91 -1.03 -37.11
CA GLY A 133 17.73 0.13 -36.77
C GLY A 133 18.13 1.02 -37.95
N ALA A 134 18.65 2.20 -37.58
CA ALA A 134 19.54 3.02 -38.41
C ALA A 134 20.61 3.69 -37.51
N PRO A 135 21.82 3.97 -38.01
CA PRO A 135 23.03 3.84 -37.21
C PRO A 135 23.67 5.15 -36.70
N ALA A 136 24.47 4.96 -35.65
CA ALA A 136 25.72 5.64 -35.27
C ALA A 136 25.75 7.18 -35.12
N GLY A 137 26.01 7.63 -33.89
CA GLY A 137 26.30 9.04 -33.58
C GLY A 137 26.96 9.30 -32.23
N GLY A 138 28.12 8.69 -31.95
CA GLY A 138 29.17 9.16 -31.04
C GLY A 138 28.91 9.20 -29.51
N PRO A 139 29.92 8.91 -28.65
CA PRO A 139 29.76 9.04 -27.21
C PRO A 139 29.91 10.50 -26.74
N PRO A 140 29.12 10.98 -25.77
CA PRO A 140 29.41 12.23 -25.10
C PRO A 140 30.57 12.04 -24.12
N ARG A 141 31.65 12.75 -24.42
CA ARG A 141 32.83 13.02 -23.57
C ARG A 141 32.42 13.75 -22.28
N TRP A 142 32.68 13.13 -21.13
CA TRP A 142 32.54 13.77 -19.81
C TRP A 142 33.85 14.48 -19.42
N PRO A 143 33.83 15.72 -18.90
CA PRO A 143 35.01 16.39 -18.36
C PRO A 143 35.42 15.78 -17.02
N GLY A 144 36.74 15.63 -16.84
CA GLY A 144 37.37 14.89 -15.75
C GLY A 144 37.30 15.54 -14.37
N VAL A 145 37.43 14.68 -13.36
CA VAL A 145 37.70 15.02 -11.96
C VAL A 145 39.23 14.96 -11.72
N PRO A 146 39.83 15.92 -11.00
CA PRO A 146 41.27 15.88 -10.70
C PRO A 146 41.56 14.84 -9.60
N LEU A 147 42.65 14.07 -9.77
CA LEU A 147 43.22 13.24 -8.72
C LEU A 147 43.91 14.13 -7.67
N SER A 148 43.55 13.91 -6.40
CA SER A 148 44.34 14.35 -5.25
C SER A 148 45.65 13.56 -5.17
N THR A 149 46.75 14.27 -5.01
CA THR A 149 48.08 13.74 -4.68
C THR A 149 48.19 13.39 -3.20
N ASP A 150 48.74 12.21 -2.92
CA ASP A 150 49.81 12.02 -1.93
C ASP A 150 50.81 11.00 -2.51
#